data_AF-A0A2A5DTC3-F1
#
_entry.id   AF-A0A2A5DTC3-F1
#
_cell.length_a   1.000
_cell.length_b   1.000
_cell.length_c   1.000
_cell.angle_alpha   90.00
_cell.angle_beta   90.00
_cell.angle_gamma   90.00
#
_symmetry.space_group_name_H-M   'P 1'
#
loop_
_entity.id
_entity.type
_entity.pdbx_description
1 polymer ?
#
loop_
_entity_poly.entity_id
_entity_poly.type
_entity_poly.pdbx_seq_one_letter_code
_entity_poly.pdbx_strand_id
1 'polypeptide(L)'
;MKRLTGIIRLHRWQLEERLRDLQELERLHERLQTQVVGLDEELAREKTVAGECHEASYTLSAYVKQAIGRRRKLKDSLYRVIDQIQEMEDSVAEAYRELKKYELTEANRLQREKKYLERRQQIELDEISLNSYRRRMKS
;
A
#
# COMPACT_ATOMS: atom_id res chain seq x y z
N MET A 1 -25.43 -13.32 5.58
CA MET A 1 -24.14 -13.12 6.31
C MET A 1 -22.91 -13.38 5.43
N LYS A 2 -22.71 -14.56 4.82
CA LYS A 2 -21.42 -14.93 4.16
C LYS A 2 -20.98 -14.13 2.92
N ARG A 3 -21.89 -13.51 2.15
CA ARG A 3 -21.52 -12.86 0.87
C ARG A 3 -20.72 -11.56 1.05
N LEU A 4 -21.15 -10.65 1.93
CA LEU A 4 -20.48 -9.35 2.10
C LEU A 4 -19.13 -9.48 2.84
N THR A 5 -19.04 -10.37 3.82
CA THR A 5 -17.77 -10.71 4.48
C THR A 5 -16.74 -11.29 3.50
N GLY A 6 -17.19 -12.12 2.54
CA GLY A 6 -16.32 -12.65 1.49
C GLY A 6 -15.79 -11.57 0.56
N ILE A 7 -16.63 -10.62 0.15
CA ILE A 7 -16.25 -9.46 -0.66
C ILE A 7 -15.23 -8.58 0.07
N ILE A 8 -15.46 -8.27 1.35
CA ILE A 8 -14.51 -7.50 2.17
C ILE A 8 -13.15 -8.20 2.24
N ARG A 9 -13.13 -9.53 2.41
CA ARG A 9 -11.87 -10.30 2.43
C ARG A 9 -11.14 -10.23 1.09
N LEU A 10 -11.87 -10.32 -0.02
CA LEU A 10 -11.29 -10.18 -1.36
C LEU A 10 -10.67 -8.80 -1.56
N HIS A 11 -11.38 -7.72 -1.24
CA HIS A 11 -10.86 -6.36 -1.39
C HIS A 11 -9.69 -6.07 -0.45
N ARG A 12 -9.68 -6.65 0.75
CA ARG A 12 -8.53 -6.57 1.65
C ARG A 12 -7.30 -7.24 1.05
N TRP A 13 -7.47 -8.44 0.50
CA TRP A 13 -6.39 -9.14 -0.18
C TRP A 13 -5.86 -8.35 -1.39
N GLN A 14 -6.75 -7.75 -2.18
CA GLN A 14 -6.37 -6.87 -3.30
C GLN A 14 -5.57 -5.64 -2.83
N LEU A 15 -5.98 -5.00 -1.73
CA LEU A 15 -5.21 -3.89 -1.14
C LEU A 15 -3.83 -4.34 -0.68
N GLU A 16 -3.74 -5.50 -0.01
CA GLU A 16 -2.47 -6.08 0.44
C GLU A 16 -1.54 -6.43 -0.74
N GLU A 17 -2.09 -6.92 -1.85
CA GLU A 17 -1.34 -7.18 -3.08
C GLU A 17 -0.75 -5.88 -3.65
N ARG A 18 -1.57 -4.82 -3.79
CA ARG A 18 -1.08 -3.52 -4.29
C ARG A 18 -0.05 -2.85 -3.39
N LEU A 19 -0.19 -2.97 -2.07
CA LEU A 19 0.82 -2.49 -1.13
C LEU A 19 2.14 -3.25 -1.27
N ARG A 20 2.07 -4.55 -1.58
CA ARG A 20 3.27 -5.37 -1.82
C ARG A 20 3.97 -4.96 -3.11
N ASP A 21 3.20 -4.72 -4.17
CA ASP A 21 3.72 -4.24 -5.45
C ASP A 21 4.36 -2.85 -5.30
N LEU A 22 3.70 -1.94 -4.56
CA LEU A 22 4.26 -0.62 -4.23
C LEU A 22 5.60 -0.76 -3.51
N GLN A 23 5.67 -1.61 -2.49
CA GLN A 23 6.91 -1.85 -1.76
C GLN A 23 8.03 -2.43 -2.65
N GLU A 24 7.69 -3.27 -3.63
CA GLU A 24 8.67 -3.78 -4.59
C GLU A 24 9.22 -2.67 -5.49
N LEU A 25 8.37 -1.75 -5.95
CA LEU A 25 8.77 -0.58 -6.73
C LEU A 25 9.65 0.37 -5.90
N GLU A 26 9.31 0.64 -4.64
CA GLU A 26 10.13 1.44 -3.73
C GLU A 26 11.52 0.82 -3.53
N ARG A 27 11.61 -0.50 -3.33
CA ARG A 27 12.90 -1.21 -3.25
C ARG A 27 13.69 -1.14 -4.55
N LEU A 28 13.01 -1.17 -5.70
CA LEU A 28 13.68 -0.99 -6.99
C LEU A 28 14.24 0.43 -7.12
N HIS A 29 13.45 1.44 -6.73
CA HIS A 29 13.88 2.84 -6.71
C HIS A 29 15.11 3.04 -5.84
N GLU A 30 15.11 2.53 -4.60
CA GLU A 30 16.27 2.60 -3.70
C GLU A 30 17.51 1.94 -4.30
N ARG A 31 17.37 0.73 -4.88
CA ARG A 31 18.49 0.04 -5.53
C ARG A 31 19.07 0.84 -6.69
N LEU A 32 18.22 1.45 -7.52
CA LEU A 32 18.67 2.30 -8.63
C LEU A 32 19.37 3.57 -8.13
N GLN A 33 18.87 4.19 -7.07
CA GLN A 33 19.54 5.32 -6.42
C GLN A 33 20.93 4.94 -5.91
N THR A 34 21.05 3.82 -5.19
CA THR A 34 22.35 3.32 -4.72
C THR A 34 23.31 3.07 -5.89
N GLN A 35 22.83 2.52 -7.00
CA GLN A 35 23.66 2.30 -8.19
C GLN A 35 24.14 3.61 -8.84
N VAL A 36 23.31 4.65 -8.86
CA VAL A 36 23.72 5.97 -9.36
C VAL A 36 24.81 6.57 -8.47
N VAL A 37 24.61 6.57 -7.16
CA VAL A 37 25.60 7.09 -6.19
C VAL A 37 26.91 6.32 -6.30
N GLY A 38 26.86 4.99 -6.31
CA GLY A 38 28.05 4.14 -6.43
C GLY A 38 28.84 4.39 -7.72
N LEU A 39 28.14 4.63 -8.84
CA LEU A 39 28.78 4.96 -10.12
C LEU A 39 29.43 6.36 -10.11
N ASP A 40 28.81 7.34 -9.47
CA ASP A 40 29.38 8.68 -9.32
C ASP A 40 30.63 8.66 -8.40
N GLU A 41 30.63 7.84 -7.34
CA GLU A 41 31.80 7.63 -6.48
C GLU A 41 32.95 6.90 -7.20
N GLU A 42 32.64 5.85 -7.98
CA GLU A 42 33.61 5.12 -8.78
C GLU A 42 34.28 6.05 -9.80
N LEU A 43 33.49 6.87 -10.49
CA LEU A 43 34.01 7.88 -11.42
C LEU A 43 34.89 8.92 -10.74
N ALA A 44 34.58 9.33 -9.50
CA ALA A 44 35.39 10.28 -8.76
C ALA A 44 36.75 9.67 -8.39
N ARG A 45 36.79 8.41 -7.95
CA ARG A 45 38.02 7.67 -7.66
C ARG A 45 38.90 7.54 -8.90
N GLU A 46 38.30 7.13 -10.03
CA GLU A 46 39.04 6.92 -11.29
C GLU A 46 39.68 8.21 -11.81
N LYS A 47 39.00 9.36 -11.65
CA LYS A 47 39.53 10.68 -12.03
C LYS A 47 40.73 11.09 -11.20
N THR A 48 40.72 10.83 -9.89
CA THR A 48 41.85 11.14 -9.00
C THR A 48 43.09 10.35 -9.41
N VAL A 49 42.94 9.04 -9.65
CA VAL A 49 44.05 8.14 -10.04
C VAL A 49 44.66 8.53 -11.38
N ALA A 50 43.86 8.88 -12.38
CA ALA A 50 44.38 9.30 -13.68
C ALA A 50 45.06 10.67 -13.68
N GLY A 51 44.73 11.53 -12.70
CA GLY A 51 45.44 12.80 -12.49
C GLY A 51 46.91 12.59 -12.06
N GLU A 52 47.22 11.43 -11.47
CA GLU A 52 48.54 11.07 -10.97
C GLU A 52 49.38 10.29 -12.00
N CYS A 53 48.78 9.74 -13.07
CA CYS A 53 49.47 8.91 -14.07
C CYS A 53 49.08 9.27 -15.51
N HIS A 54 50.05 9.78 -16.30
CA HIS A 54 49.82 10.28 -17.66
C HIS A 54 49.37 9.19 -18.64
N GLU A 55 49.83 7.94 -18.49
CA GLU A 55 49.44 6.80 -19.33
C GLU A 55 47.98 6.36 -19.09
N ALA A 56 47.43 6.62 -17.89
CA ALA A 56 46.05 6.29 -17.54
C ALA A 56 45.00 7.25 -18.16
N SER A 57 45.44 8.36 -18.78
CA SER A 57 44.55 9.40 -19.29
C SER A 57 43.72 8.95 -20.51
N TYR A 58 44.31 8.14 -21.40
CA TYR A 58 43.63 7.67 -22.62
C TYR A 58 42.54 6.62 -22.32
N THR A 59 42.83 5.67 -21.45
CA THR A 59 41.87 4.64 -21.00
C THR A 59 40.73 5.25 -20.18
N LEU A 60 41.02 6.27 -19.36
CA LEU A 60 40.01 6.99 -18.58
C LEU A 60 38.93 7.64 -19.48
N SER A 61 39.31 8.24 -20.61
CA SER A 61 38.36 8.97 -21.48
C SER A 61 37.25 8.06 -22.03
N ALA A 62 37.62 6.85 -22.45
CA ALA A 62 36.65 5.85 -22.93
C ALA A 62 35.73 5.36 -21.79
N TYR A 63 36.30 5.09 -20.61
CA TYR A 63 35.54 4.67 -19.43
C TYR A 63 34.55 5.76 -18.98
N VAL A 64 34.98 7.02 -18.88
CA VAL A 64 34.12 8.16 -18.52
C VAL A 64 32.94 8.28 -19.47
N LYS A 65 33.16 8.14 -20.79
CA LYS A 65 32.08 8.17 -21.77
C LYS A 65 31.06 7.04 -21.56
N GLN A 66 31.54 5.84 -21.26
CA GLN A 66 30.68 4.69 -20.95
C GLN A 66 29.88 4.92 -19.66
N ALA A 67 30.53 5.41 -18.60
CA ALA A 67 29.92 5.67 -17.31
C ALA A 67 28.84 6.77 -17.37
N ILE A 68 29.07 7.84 -18.15
CA ILE A 68 28.04 8.86 -18.44
C ILE A 68 26.82 8.22 -19.11
N GLY A 69 27.03 7.36 -20.10
CA GLY A 69 25.96 6.62 -20.77
C GLY A 69 25.18 5.72 -19.81
N ARG A 70 25.87 4.99 -18.93
CA ARG A 70 25.25 4.16 -17.88
C ARG A 70 24.46 5.00 -16.89
N ARG A 71 25.02 6.13 -16.43
CA ARG A 71 24.35 7.06 -15.52
C ARG A 71 23.06 7.60 -16.12
N ARG A 72 23.07 7.98 -17.41
CA ARG A 72 21.87 8.42 -18.12
C ARG A 72 20.79 7.34 -18.10
N LYS A 73 21.13 6.10 -18.48
CA LYS A 73 20.18 4.97 -18.45
C LYS A 73 19.62 4.70 -17.06
N LEU A 74 20.45 4.81 -16.01
CA LEU A 74 20.00 4.65 -14.62
C LEU A 74 19.02 5.75 -14.22
N LYS A 75 19.33 7.02 -14.54
CA LYS A 75 18.41 8.14 -14.30
C LYS A 75 17.09 8.00 -15.06
N ASP A 76 17.14 7.62 -16.33
CA ASP A 76 15.93 7.38 -17.13
C ASP A 76 15.09 6.22 -16.56
N SER A 77 15.72 5.21 -15.97
CA SER A 77 15.02 4.13 -15.28
C SER A 77 14.45 4.57 -13.94
N LEU A 78 15.16 5.43 -13.21
CA LEU A 78 14.71 6.01 -11.95
C LEU A 78 13.46 6.89 -12.15
N TYR A 79 13.44 7.74 -13.17
CA TYR A 79 12.24 8.53 -13.52
C TYR A 79 11.04 7.63 -13.80
N ARG A 80 11.22 6.57 -14.62
CA ARG A 80 10.14 5.62 -14.92
C ARG A 80 9.62 4.90 -13.67
N VAL A 81 10.50 4.53 -12.74
CA VAL A 81 10.09 3.88 -11.50
C VAL A 81 9.35 4.86 -10.58
N ILE A 82 9.74 6.13 -10.54
CA ILE A 82 9.00 7.17 -9.79
C ILE A 82 7.59 7.32 -10.35
N ASP A 83 7.45 7.41 -11.68
CA ASP A 83 6.13 7.50 -12.31
C ASP A 83 5.27 6.27 -11.97
N GLN A 84 5.85 5.07 -12.02
CA GLN A 84 5.18 3.82 -11.65
C GLN A 84 4.79 3.77 -10.16
N ILE A 85 5.62 4.30 -9.26
CA ILE A 85 5.29 4.42 -7.83
C ILE A 85 4.07 5.30 -7.67
N GLN A 86 4.03 6.46 -8.32
CA GLN A 86 2.91 7.38 -8.21
C GLN A 86 1.60 6.78 -8.75
N GLU A 87 1.67 6.10 -9.91
CA GLU A 87 0.51 5.34 -10.43
C GLU A 87 0.06 4.23 -9.46
N MET A 88 1.00 3.55 -8.81
CA MET A 88 0.70 2.50 -7.85
C MET A 88 0.09 3.06 -6.56
N GLU A 89 0.55 4.21 -6.06
CA GLU A 89 -0.03 4.91 -4.91
C GLU A 89 -1.49 5.27 -5.17
N ASP A 90 -1.80 5.78 -6.37
CA ASP A 90 -3.19 6.08 -6.78
C ASP A 90 -4.05 4.79 -6.81
N SER A 91 -3.48 3.70 -7.31
CA SER A 91 -4.11 2.37 -7.33
C SER A 91 -4.36 1.82 -5.91
N VAL A 92 -3.42 1.98 -4.99
CA VAL A 92 -3.57 1.64 -3.57
C VAL A 92 -4.68 2.47 -2.93
N ALA A 93 -4.71 3.79 -3.20
CA ALA A 93 -5.73 4.69 -2.68
C ALA A 93 -7.13 4.29 -3.18
N GLU A 94 -7.27 3.90 -4.44
CA GLU A 94 -8.53 3.42 -4.99
C GLU A 94 -8.98 2.09 -4.36
N ALA A 95 -8.08 1.12 -4.24
CA ALA A 95 -8.38 -0.16 -3.58
C ALA A 95 -8.81 0.04 -2.12
N TYR A 96 -8.18 0.99 -1.42
CA TYR A 96 -8.54 1.35 -0.05
C TYR A 96 -9.94 1.98 0.03
N ARG A 97 -10.27 2.91 -0.87
CA ARG A 97 -11.61 3.53 -0.94
C ARG A 97 -12.70 2.49 -1.15
N GLU A 98 -12.49 1.56 -2.08
CA GLU A 98 -13.48 0.52 -2.38
C GLU A 98 -13.63 -0.46 -1.20
N LEU A 99 -12.53 -0.84 -0.54
CA LEU A 99 -12.60 -1.63 0.70
C LEU A 99 -13.43 -0.92 1.78
N LYS A 100 -13.19 0.38 2.00
CA LYS A 100 -13.90 1.15 3.05
C LYS A 100 -15.39 1.26 2.80
N LYS A 101 -15.81 1.37 1.55
CA LYS A 101 -17.22 1.36 1.16
C LYS A 101 -17.92 0.06 1.57
N TYR A 102 -17.30 -1.10 1.35
CA TYR A 102 -17.87 -2.38 1.79
C TYR A 102 -17.85 -2.54 3.31
N GLU A 103 -16.77 -2.14 3.98
CA GLU A 103 -16.68 -2.17 5.44
C GLU A 103 -17.78 -1.32 6.09
N LEU A 104 -18.03 -0.11 5.57
CA LEU A 104 -19.10 0.76 6.05
C LEU A 104 -20.49 0.16 5.82
N THR A 105 -20.70 -0.47 4.66
CA THR A 105 -21.97 -1.13 4.33
C THR A 105 -22.26 -2.28 5.30
N GLU A 106 -21.27 -3.11 5.61
CA GLU A 106 -21.41 -4.22 6.55
C GLU A 106 -21.62 -3.70 7.99
N ALA A 107 -20.90 -2.66 8.41
CA ALA A 107 -21.09 -2.04 9.72
C ALA A 107 -22.51 -1.50 9.89
N ASN A 108 -23.04 -0.80 8.89
CA ASN A 108 -24.42 -0.31 8.89
C ASN A 108 -25.44 -1.45 8.95
N ARG A 109 -25.20 -2.56 8.24
CA ARG A 109 -26.04 -3.75 8.27
C ARG A 109 -26.07 -4.37 9.67
N LEU A 110 -24.90 -4.59 10.28
CA LEU A 110 -24.76 -5.16 11.62
C LEU A 110 -25.44 -4.28 12.67
N GLN A 111 -25.32 -2.95 12.54
CA GLN A 111 -25.98 -2.02 13.45
C GLN A 111 -27.51 -2.08 13.35
N ARG A 112 -28.06 -2.24 12.14
CA ARG A 112 -29.51 -2.43 11.94
C ARG A 112 -29.99 -3.76 12.54
N GLU A 113 -29.22 -4.83 12.34
CA GLU A 113 -29.51 -6.15 12.88
C GLU A 113 -29.50 -6.14 14.41
N LYS A 114 -28.49 -5.50 15.03
CA LYS A 114 -28.40 -5.32 16.48
C LYS A 114 -29.61 -4.56 17.03
N LYS A 115 -29.97 -3.41 16.45
CA LYS A 115 -31.14 -2.62 16.87
C LYS A 115 -32.45 -3.40 16.75
N TYR A 116 -32.59 -4.22 15.72
CA TYR A 116 -33.77 -5.08 15.55
C TYR A 116 -33.87 -6.13 16.65
N LEU A 117 -32.77 -6.78 16.99
CA LEU A 117 -32.71 -7.77 18.08
C LEU A 117 -32.99 -7.15 19.45
N GLU A 118 -32.37 -6.00 19.74
CA GLU A 118 -32.61 -5.24 20.98
C GLU A 118 -34.08 -4.85 21.12
N ARG A 119 -34.71 -4.36 20.04
CA ARG A 119 -36.13 -4.00 20.05
C ARG A 119 -37.03 -5.22 20.29
N ARG A 120 -36.70 -6.38 19.71
CA ARG A 120 -37.44 -7.61 19.95
C ARG A 120 -37.33 -8.09 21.39
N GLN A 121 -36.11 -8.08 21.95
CA GLN A 121 -35.86 -8.44 23.34
C GLN A 121 -36.61 -7.52 24.30
N GLN A 122 -36.63 -6.21 24.03
CA GLN A 122 -37.38 -5.26 24.86
C GLN A 122 -38.88 -5.57 24.88
N ILE A 123 -39.48 -5.83 23.71
CA ILE A 123 -40.92 -6.17 23.62
C ILE A 123 -41.23 -7.44 24.42
N GLU A 124 -40.37 -8.46 24.33
CA GLU A 124 -40.53 -9.72 25.08
C GLU A 124 -40.45 -9.50 26.60
N LEU A 125 -39.47 -8.70 27.06
CA LEU A 125 -39.32 -8.35 28.48
C LEU A 125 -40.51 -7.53 29.01
N ASP A 126 -41.03 -6.61 28.21
CA ASP A 126 -42.21 -5.81 28.54
C ASP A 126 -43.45 -6.71 28.68
N GLU A 127 -43.62 -7.68 27.78
CA GLU A 127 -44.72 -8.65 27.83
C GLU A 127 -44.65 -9.55 29.07
N ILE A 128 -43.46 -10.05 29.43
CA ILE A 128 -43.23 -10.83 30.65
C ILE A 128 -43.56 -10.00 31.90
N SER A 129 -43.14 -8.73 31.93
CA SER A 129 -43.38 -7.82 33.05
C SER A 129 -44.87 -7.54 33.23
N LEU A 130 -45.59 -7.25 32.15
CA LEU A 130 -47.03 -7.05 32.16
C LEU A 130 -47.80 -8.30 32.63
N ASN A 131 -47.41 -9.48 32.13
CA ASN A 131 -48.03 -10.74 32.52
C ASN A 131 -47.80 -11.07 34.00
N SER A 132 -46.59 -10.78 34.52
CA SER A 132 -46.25 -10.95 35.93
C SER A 132 -47.02 -9.98 36.84
N TYR A 133 -47.20 -8.73 36.40
CA TYR A 133 -48.01 -7.75 37.12
C TYR A 133 -49.49 -8.15 37.17
N ARG A 134 -50.07 -8.58 36.05
CA ARG A 134 -51.46 -9.07 35.98
C ARG A 134 -51.72 -10.27 36.91
N ARG A 135 -50.76 -11.21 37.02
CA ARG A 135 -50.87 -12.34 37.94
C ARG A 135 -50.90 -11.90 39.40
N ARG A 136 -50.06 -10.92 39.77
CA ARG A 136 -50.02 -10.38 41.13
C ARG A 136 -51.29 -9.62 41.53
N MET A 137 -51.97 -8.96 40.59
CA MET A 137 -53.23 -8.26 40.90
C MET A 137 -54.45 -9.18 41.01
N LYS A 138 -54.38 -10.40 40.46
CA LYS A 138 -55.49 -11.38 40.49
C LYS A 138 -55.39 -12.36 41.66
N SER A 139 -54.29 -12.35 42.40
CA SER A 139 -54.06 -13.16 43.60
C SER A 139 -54.25 -12.31 44.85
#